data_AF-U9TR70-F1
#
_entry.id   AF-U9TR70-F1
#
_cell.length_a   1.000
_cell.length_b   1.000
_cell.length_c   1.000
_cell.angle_alpha   90.00
_cell.angle_beta   90.00
_cell.angle_gamma   90.00
#
_symmetry.space_group_name_H-M   'P 1'
#
loop_
_entity.id
_entity.type
_entity.pdbx_description
1 polymer ?
#
loop_
_entity_poly.entity_id
_entity_poly.type
_entity_poly.pdbx_seq_one_letter_code
_entity_poly.pdbx_strand_id
1 'polypeptide(L)'
;PQFIVDLVKSCLDANPLNRPTAKEIYEIFNPWSLSTELRKQISKTVEINNNSSNNKIPSTNLGLSYKTHSETFYASRLLNFDNLPEPKNSDDYYERNDNIIGMEISESLQIDIS
;
A
#
# COMPACT_ATOMS: atom_id res chain seq x y z
N PRO A 1 -7.82 8.37 -7.99
CA PRO A 1 -7.22 8.98 -9.21
C PRO A 1 -6.59 7.89 -10.07
N GLN A 2 -6.85 7.88 -11.38
CA GLN A 2 -6.39 6.81 -12.27
C GLN A 2 -4.88 6.58 -12.16
N PHE A 3 -4.12 7.67 -12.11
CA PHE A 3 -2.67 7.67 -11.92
C PHE A 3 -2.18 6.81 -10.74
N ILE A 4 -2.84 6.89 -9.58
CA ILE A 4 -2.45 6.12 -8.38
C ILE A 4 -2.77 4.64 -8.57
N VAL A 5 -3.89 4.32 -9.23
CA VAL A 5 -4.27 2.94 -9.55
C VAL A 5 -3.25 2.32 -10.50
N ASP A 6 -2.85 3.03 -11.56
CA ASP A 6 -1.88 2.57 -12.54
C ASP A 6 -0.49 2.34 -11.91
N LEU A 7 -0.08 3.22 -10.99
CA LEU A 7 1.17 3.06 -10.26
C LEU A 7 1.13 1.84 -9.33
N VAL A 8 0.04 1.67 -8.57
CA VAL A 8 -0.12 0.50 -7.70
C VAL A 8 -0.15 -0.79 -8.51
N LYS A 9 -0.83 -0.82 -9.65
CA LYS A 9 -0.77 -1.97 -10.57
C LYS A 9 0.68 -2.24 -10.95
N SER A 10 1.42 -1.28 -11.49
CA SER A 10 2.83 -1.47 -11.87
C SER A 10 3.69 -2.03 -10.73
N CYS A 11 3.48 -1.59 -9.48
CA CYS A 11 4.19 -2.12 -8.31
C CYS A 11 3.86 -3.59 -7.98
N LEU A 12 2.64 -4.04 -8.30
CA LEU A 12 2.13 -5.37 -7.99
C LEU A 12 2.32 -6.40 -9.12
N ASP A 13 2.87 -6.00 -10.28
CA ASP A 13 3.00 -6.90 -11.43
C ASP A 13 3.88 -8.12 -11.09
N ALA A 14 3.41 -9.32 -11.39
CA ALA A 14 4.15 -10.57 -11.21
C ALA A 14 5.52 -10.55 -11.90
N ASN A 15 5.63 -9.92 -13.07
CA ASN A 15 6.89 -9.77 -13.78
C ASN A 15 7.74 -8.66 -13.15
N PRO A 16 8.93 -8.97 -12.61
CA PRO A 16 9.79 -7.96 -11.97
C PRO A 16 10.26 -6.86 -12.93
N LEU A 17 10.31 -7.12 -14.24
CA LEU A 17 10.69 -6.10 -15.24
C LEU A 17 9.63 -5.01 -15.41
N ASN A 18 8.39 -5.28 -15.02
CA ASN A 18 7.29 -4.32 -15.08
C ASN A 18 7.18 -3.49 -13.78
N ARG A 19 7.92 -3.85 -12.73
CA ARG A 19 7.89 -3.14 -11.45
C ARG A 19 8.80 -1.92 -11.49
N PRO A 20 8.31 -0.73 -11.10
CA PRO A 20 9.17 0.41 -10.91
C PRO A 20 10.06 0.19 -9.68
N THR A 21 11.29 0.68 -9.79
CA THR A 21 12.22 0.79 -8.67
C THR A 21 11.76 1.86 -7.69
N ALA A 22 12.24 1.78 -6.44
CA ALA A 22 11.99 2.80 -5.43
C ALA A 22 12.43 4.21 -5.89
N LYS A 23 13.49 4.28 -6.72
CA LYS A 23 13.98 5.53 -7.30
C LYS A 23 13.00 6.11 -8.32
N GLU A 24 12.48 5.29 -9.23
CA GLU A 24 11.48 5.73 -10.22
C GLU A 24 10.19 6.19 -9.54
N ILE A 25 9.73 5.46 -8.52
CA ILE A 25 8.59 5.90 -7.70
C ILE A 25 8.88 7.26 -7.06
N TYR A 26 10.06 7.44 -6.46
CA TYR A 26 10.45 8.73 -5.89
C TYR A 26 10.43 9.84 -6.94
N GLU A 27 11.03 9.63 -8.11
CA GLU A 27 11.07 10.61 -9.21
C GLU A 27 9.68 10.92 -9.77
N ILE A 28 8.76 9.96 -9.77
CA ILE A 28 7.36 10.16 -10.12
C ILE A 28 6.68 11.11 -9.13
N PHE A 29 6.93 10.95 -7.82
CA PHE A 29 6.33 11.80 -6.78
C PHE A 29 7.08 13.11 -6.52
N ASN A 30 8.36 13.19 -6.90
CA ASN A 30 9.22 14.33 -6.60
C ASN A 30 8.80 15.66 -7.27
N PRO A 31 8.21 15.71 -8.47
CA PRO A 31 7.63 16.93 -9.04
C PRO A 31 6.57 17.56 -8.12
N TRP A 32 5.78 16.75 -7.40
CA TRP A 32 4.85 17.26 -6.38
C TRP A 32 5.55 17.77 -5.12
N SER A 33 6.79 17.34 -4.89
CA SER A 33 7.66 17.91 -3.85
C SER A 33 8.20 19.29 -4.24
N LEU A 34 8.13 19.72 -5.51
CA LEU A 34 8.89 20.89 -5.98
C LEU A 34 8.07 22.11 -6.42
N SER A 35 6.74 22.08 -6.40
CA SER A 35 6.03 23.36 -6.60
C SER A 35 6.24 24.23 -5.34
N THR A 36 6.98 25.32 -5.50
CA THR A 36 7.23 26.34 -4.48
C THR A 36 5.93 26.83 -3.85
N GLU A 37 4.86 26.83 -4.64
CA GLU A 37 3.50 27.16 -4.23
C GLU A 37 2.91 26.12 -3.27
N LEU A 38 2.96 24.81 -3.58
CA LEU A 38 2.52 23.77 -2.63
C LEU A 38 3.34 23.82 -1.33
N ARG A 39 4.66 24.01 -1.41
CA ARG A 39 5.50 24.16 -0.21
C ARG A 39 5.07 25.34 0.64
N LYS A 40 4.78 26.49 0.02
CA LYS A 40 4.25 27.69 0.71
C LYS A 40 2.91 27.41 1.36
N GLN A 41 1.98 26.77 0.66
CA GLN A 41 0.66 26.45 1.19
C GLN A 41 0.72 25.44 2.34
N ILE A 42 1.57 24.42 2.24
CA ILE A 42 1.84 23.45 3.32
C ILE A 42 2.45 24.16 4.53
N SER A 43 3.48 24.99 4.34
CA SER A 43 4.12 25.78 5.41
C SER A 43 3.10 26.65 6.13
N LYS A 44 2.27 27.40 5.38
CA LYS A 44 1.23 28.26 5.95
C LYS A 44 0.17 27.48 6.72
N THR A 45 -0.22 26.31 6.22
CA THR A 45 -1.18 25.42 6.90
C THR A 45 -0.60 24.83 8.17
N VAL A 46 0.67 24.42 8.16
CA VAL A 46 1.39 23.92 9.35
C VAL A 46 1.52 25.02 10.41
N GLU A 47 1.82 26.26 10.03
CA GLU A 47 1.83 27.39 10.95
C GLU A 47 0.46 27.63 11.60
N ILE A 48 -0.62 27.64 10.82
CA ILE A 48 -1.99 27.79 11.34
C ILE A 48 -2.33 26.64 12.30
N ASN A 49 -1.97 25.41 11.95
CA ASN A 49 -2.20 24.23 12.78
C ASN A 49 -1.40 24.28 14.09
N ASN A 50 -0.14 24.71 14.08
CA ASN A 50 0.67 24.85 15.29
C ASN A 50 0.16 25.98 16.19
N ASN A 51 -0.43 27.03 15.60
CA ASN A 51 -0.99 28.17 16.32
C ASN A 51 -2.43 27.91 16.82
N SER A 52 -3.10 26.91 16.26
CA SER A 52 -4.42 26.46 16.70
C SER A 52 -4.25 25.48 17.86
N SER A 53 -4.71 25.85 19.06
CA SER A 53 -4.72 24.99 20.25
C SER A 53 -5.58 23.71 20.13
N ASN A 54 -6.10 23.40 18.94
CA ASN A 54 -7.03 22.31 18.68
C ASN A 54 -6.37 21.00 18.22
N ASN A 55 -5.06 20.96 18.00
CA ASN A 55 -4.37 19.76 17.51
C ASN A 55 -3.94 18.83 18.65
N LYS A 56 -4.86 18.51 19.56
CA LYS A 56 -4.84 17.17 20.18
C LYS A 56 -5.49 16.23 19.18
N ILE A 57 -4.73 15.78 18.19
CA ILE A 57 -5.05 14.51 17.53
C ILE A 57 -5.12 13.52 18.71
N PRO A 58 -6.28 12.92 19.01
CA PRO A 58 -6.28 11.83 19.97
C PRO A 58 -5.29 10.84 19.39
N SER A 59 -4.25 10.49 20.14
CA SER A 59 -3.53 9.28 19.83
C SER A 59 -4.58 8.18 19.88
N THR A 60 -5.16 7.87 18.72
CA THR A 60 -5.83 6.63 18.51
C THR A 60 -4.69 5.63 18.63
N ASN A 61 -4.38 5.24 19.87
CA ASN A 61 -4.05 3.88 20.13
C ASN A 61 -5.17 3.11 19.44
N LEU A 62 -4.92 2.71 18.18
CA LEU A 62 -5.54 1.53 17.62
C LEU A 62 -5.06 0.43 18.57
N GLY A 63 -5.75 0.30 19.69
CA GLY A 63 -5.59 -0.79 20.63
C GLY A 63 -6.04 -2.01 19.85
N LEU A 64 -5.16 -2.51 19.00
CA LEU A 64 -5.27 -3.81 18.39
C LEU A 64 -5.20 -4.79 19.55
N SER A 65 -6.37 -5.09 20.10
CA SER A 65 -6.61 -6.20 21.00
C SER A 65 -6.51 -7.46 20.14
N TYR A 66 -5.29 -7.88 19.78
CA TYR A 66 -5.08 -9.20 19.23
C TYR A 66 -5.24 -10.21 20.37
N LYS A 67 -6.36 -10.93 20.38
CA LYS A 67 -6.51 -12.10 21.22
C LYS A 67 -5.83 -13.25 20.48
N THR A 68 -4.63 -13.61 20.93
CA THR A 68 -3.94 -14.79 20.39
C THR A 68 -4.72 -16.04 20.79
N HIS A 69 -4.95 -16.94 19.83
CA HIS A 69 -5.54 -18.24 20.13
C HIS A 69 -4.50 -19.06 20.91
N SER A 70 -4.93 -19.87 21.89
CA SER A 70 -4.00 -20.66 22.72
C SER A 70 -3.15 -21.66 21.92
N GLU A 71 -3.57 -21.97 20.70
CA GLU A 71 -2.88 -22.90 19.79
C GLU A 71 -2.02 -22.17 18.74
N THR A 72 -2.05 -20.83 18.70
CA THR A 72 -1.26 -20.08 17.72
C THR A 72 0.19 -19.90 18.18
N PHE A 73 1.12 -20.39 17.37
CA PHE A 73 2.56 -20.26 17.61
C PHE A 73 3.15 -19.19 16.68
N TYR A 74 3.37 -17.99 17.22
CA TYR A 74 3.93 -16.84 16.50
C TYR A 74 5.46 -16.76 16.59
N ALA A 75 6.17 -17.87 16.42
CA ALA A 75 7.62 -17.77 16.22
C ALA A 75 7.92 -17.58 14.73
N SER A 76 8.99 -16.84 14.46
CA SER A 76 9.55 -16.80 13.12
C SER A 76 9.90 -18.22 12.65
N ARG A 77 9.55 -18.53 11.41
CA ARG A 77 9.91 -19.78 10.74
C ARG A 77 10.53 -19.42 9.39
N LEU A 78 11.50 -20.21 8.96
CA LEU A 78 12.07 -20.06 7.62
C LEU A 78 11.00 -20.44 6.59
N LEU A 79 10.78 -19.56 5.60
CA LEU A 79 9.91 -19.86 4.48
C LEU A 79 10.64 -20.80 3.52
N ASN A 80 9.99 -21.88 3.09
CA ASN A 80 10.50 -22.78 2.07
C ASN A 80 10.01 -22.31 0.69
N PHE A 81 10.93 -22.00 -0.22
CA PHE A 81 10.64 -21.49 -1.56
C PHE A 81 10.87 -22.53 -2.67
N ASP A 82 11.36 -23.74 -2.35
CA ASP A 82 11.91 -24.68 -3.34
C ASP A 82 10.90 -25.20 -4.36
N ASN A 83 9.59 -25.14 -4.05
CA ASN A 83 8.52 -25.69 -4.91
C ASN A 83 7.36 -24.71 -5.12
N LEU A 84 7.62 -23.40 -5.07
CA LEU A 84 6.58 -22.41 -5.36
C LEU A 84 6.35 -22.27 -6.87
N PRO A 85 5.10 -22.07 -7.32
CA PRO A 85 4.83 -21.75 -8.71
C PRO A 85 5.43 -20.39 -9.06
N GLU A 86 5.66 -20.16 -10.35
CA GLU A 86 6.05 -18.84 -10.83
C GLU A 86 4.97 -17.80 -10.48
N PRO A 87 5.34 -16.57 -10.09
CA PRO A 87 4.39 -15.50 -9.90
C PRO A 87 3.57 -15.27 -11.18
N LYS A 88 2.24 -15.21 -11.05
CA LYS A 88 1.33 -14.94 -12.16
C LYS A 88 0.31 -13.87 -11.75
N ASN A 89 0.04 -12.93 -12.64
CA ASN A 89 -1.07 -11.98 -12.49
C ASN A 89 -2.42 -12.69 -12.71
N SER A 90 -3.52 -12.06 -12.27
CA SER A 90 -4.86 -12.52 -12.67
C SER A 90 -5.07 -12.38 -14.17
N ASP A 91 -6.00 -13.15 -14.72
CA ASP A 91 -6.26 -13.16 -16.16
C ASP A 91 -6.80 -11.79 -16.64
N ASP A 92 -7.52 -11.06 -15.78
CA ASP A 92 -8.07 -9.72 -16.03
C ASP A 92 -7.12 -8.56 -15.66
N TYR A 93 -5.90 -8.85 -15.22
CA TYR A 93 -5.02 -7.86 -14.58
C TYR A 93 -4.70 -6.64 -15.48
N TYR A 94 -4.50 -6.87 -16.77
CA TYR A 94 -4.19 -5.84 -17.75
C TYR A 94 -5.43 -5.14 -18.31
N GLU A 95 -6.63 -5.56 -17.90
CA GLU A 95 -7.86 -4.87 -18.25
C GLU A 95 -7.93 -3.52 -17.54
N ARG A 96 -8.47 -2.52 -18.26
CA ARG A 96 -8.66 -1.17 -17.73
C ARG A 96 -9.86 -1.15 -16.77
N ASN A 97 -9.63 -1.69 -15.58
CA ASN A 97 -10.53 -1.56 -14.43
C ASN A 97 -9.95 -0.54 -13.44
N ASP A 98 -10.82 0.32 -12.91
CA ASP A 98 -10.49 1.32 -11.87
C ASP A 98 -10.13 0.65 -10.53
N ASN A 99 -10.40 -0.65 -10.40
CA ASN A 99 -10.09 -1.45 -9.23
C ASN A 99 -8.67 -2.04 -9.32
N ILE A 100 -7.95 -1.98 -8.19
CA ILE A 100 -6.60 -2.56 -8.03
C ILE A 100 -6.66 -4.09 -8.00
N ILE A 101 -7.79 -4.64 -7.57
CA ILE A 101 -8.05 -6.06 -7.42
C ILE A 101 -9.15 -6.42 -8.42
N GLY A 102 -8.92 -7.44 -9.25
CA GLY A 102 -9.95 -8.03 -10.11
C GLY A 102 -11.10 -8.57 -9.26
N MET A 103 -12.33 -8.43 -9.74
CA MET A 103 -13.53 -8.79 -8.96
C MET A 103 -13.55 -10.28 -8.55
N GLU A 104 -12.89 -11.13 -9.34
CA GLU A 104 -12.74 -12.57 -9.06
C GLU A 104 -11.77 -12.88 -7.91
N ILE A 105 -10.72 -12.07 -7.70
CA ILE A 105 -9.74 -12.31 -6.63
C ILE A 105 -10.37 -12.03 -5.26
N SER A 106 -11.25 -11.03 -5.18
CA SER A 106 -11.97 -10.68 -3.94
C SER A 106 -12.80 -11.83 -3.36
N GLU A 107 -13.32 -12.73 -4.18
CA GLU A 107 -14.10 -13.90 -3.73
C GLU A 107 -13.19 -15.04 -3.24
N SER A 108 -11.98 -15.17 -3.80
CA SER A 108 -10.98 -16.20 -3.45
C SER A 108 -10.14 -15.90 -2.20
N LEU A 109 -10.19 -14.68 -1.65
CA LEU A 109 -9.44 -14.28 -0.45
C LEU A 109 -10.01 -14.85 0.87
N GLN A 110 -10.97 -15.78 0.80
CA GLN A 110 -11.31 -16.65 1.93
C GLN A 110 -10.14 -17.60 2.16
N ILE A 111 -9.17 -17.16 2.94
CA ILE A 111 -8.09 -18.01 3.43
C ILE A 111 -8.72 -18.98 4.44
N ASP A 112 -8.99 -20.20 4.01
CA ASP A 112 -9.43 -21.28 4.88
C ASP A 112 -8.20 -21.80 5.64
N ILE A 113 -7.96 -21.23 6.83
CA ILE A 113 -6.88 -21.66 7.71
C ILE A 113 -7.45 -22.80 8.55
N SER A 114 -7.30 -24.03 8.06
CA SER A 114 -7.58 -25.26 8.82
C SER A 114 -6.53 -25.51 9.90
#